data_AF-A0A1Y2HCL4-F1
#
_entry.id   AF-A0A1Y2HCL4-F1
#
_cell.length_a   1.000
_cell.length_b   1.000
_cell.length_c   1.000
_cell.angle_alpha   90.00
_cell.angle_beta   90.00
_cell.angle_gamma   90.00
#
_symmetry.space_group_name_H-M   'P 1'
#
loop_
_entity.id
_entity.type
_entity.pdbx_description
1 polymer ?
#
loop_
_entity_poly.entity_id
_entity_poly.type
_entity_poly.pdbx_seq_one_letter_code
_entity_poly.pdbx_strand_id
1 'polypeptide(L)'
;MSSSSSTPSATGTAPPTSAPLLAAPLKSTSEVHWERPLSSYISSAYGDDPSKYAREIAAMHKLRQDMRGAGSTADATGRDVLLKYYGQLELFELHFPVDEGTVEIPFEWFDAFTQEPTTQSSLAFEKACVIYNLASTLSRLAASSPRDIKRAYHHLQVAAGLFKFINDNFLHAPSRDLSRESIKFLSDLMHAQAQEILLEKTLADKHGKVTKMAAKIAAGLAHLYAQVSAQCQSGTNLGMYMDSGERVIALTCAVKAKLYLAHAAMHRATLAEAEAQYGEVVARLAAAMADAKDAERWAKQ
;
A
#
# COMPACT_ATOMS: atom_id res chain seq x y z
N MET A 1 54.45 -10.88 34.86
CA MET A 1 54.52 -11.20 33.42
C MET A 1 53.26 -11.98 33.07
N SER A 2 52.13 -11.28 32.95
CA SER A 2 51.51 -10.84 31.69
C SER A 2 50.34 -11.76 31.34
N SER A 3 49.26 -11.71 32.11
CA SER A 3 47.95 -12.24 31.72
C SER A 3 47.17 -11.12 31.05
N SER A 4 47.11 -11.17 29.72
CA SER A 4 46.34 -10.26 28.88
C SER A 4 44.83 -10.47 29.09
N SER A 5 44.17 -9.53 29.77
CA SER A 5 42.72 -9.42 29.82
C SER A 5 42.20 -8.87 28.48
N SER A 6 41.61 -9.73 27.66
CA SER A 6 40.85 -9.30 26.49
C SER A 6 39.53 -8.65 26.95
N THR A 7 39.46 -7.33 26.85
CA THR A 7 38.20 -6.58 26.89
C THR A 7 37.32 -6.98 25.71
N PRO A 8 36.05 -7.35 25.90
CA PRO A 8 35.15 -7.52 24.76
C PRO A 8 34.80 -6.13 24.23
N SER A 9 35.16 -5.88 22.97
CA SER A 9 34.77 -4.68 22.22
C SER A 9 33.25 -4.65 22.11
N ALA A 10 32.60 -3.72 22.82
CA ALA A 10 31.21 -3.38 22.59
C ALA A 10 31.07 -2.54 21.31
N THR A 11 31.25 -3.20 20.16
CA THR A 11 30.85 -2.70 18.84
C THR A 11 29.82 -3.65 18.27
N GLY A 12 28.63 -3.62 18.87
CA GLY A 12 27.42 -4.14 18.28
C GLY A 12 26.46 -2.97 18.14
N THR A 13 26.61 -2.16 17.10
CA THR A 13 25.52 -1.29 16.65
C THR A 13 24.33 -2.20 16.40
N ALA A 14 23.32 -2.12 17.26
CA ALA A 14 22.04 -2.79 17.04
C ALA A 14 21.59 -2.43 15.60
N PRO A 15 21.12 -3.42 14.81
CA PRO A 15 20.60 -3.11 13.48
C PRO A 15 19.48 -2.05 13.63
N PRO A 16 19.34 -1.11 12.68
CA PRO A 16 18.25 -0.14 12.74
C PRO A 16 16.95 -0.95 12.80
N THR A 17 16.24 -0.84 13.92
CA THR A 17 14.90 -1.40 14.08
C THR A 17 13.97 -0.61 13.16
N SER A 18 13.90 -1.02 11.90
CA SER A 18 12.99 -0.47 10.91
C SER A 18 11.56 -0.61 11.44
N ALA A 19 10.80 0.49 11.45
CA ALA A 19 9.42 0.45 11.91
C ALA A 19 8.61 -0.43 10.96
N PRO A 20 7.62 -1.21 11.45
CA PRO A 20 6.89 -2.14 10.61
C PRO A 20 6.19 -1.41 9.47
N LEU A 21 6.29 -1.97 8.25
CA LEU A 21 5.52 -1.51 7.10
C LEU A 21 4.11 -2.10 7.17
N LEU A 22 3.13 -1.27 6.86
CA LEU A 22 1.71 -1.59 6.82
C LEU A 22 1.34 -2.01 5.39
N ALA A 23 0.65 -3.14 5.28
CA ALA A 23 0.06 -3.59 4.04
C ALA A 23 -1.39 -3.10 3.93
N ALA A 24 -1.79 -2.70 2.73
CA ALA A 24 -3.20 -2.44 2.45
C ALA A 24 -4.00 -3.76 2.49
N PRO A 25 -5.23 -3.76 3.02
CA PRO A 25 -6.07 -4.95 3.05
C PRO A 25 -6.42 -5.40 1.63
N LEU A 26 -6.77 -6.67 1.48
CA LEU A 26 -7.17 -7.26 0.20
C LEU A 26 -8.69 -7.32 0.12
N LYS A 27 -9.22 -7.09 -1.08
CA LYS A 27 -10.60 -7.43 -1.42
C LYS A 27 -10.68 -8.92 -1.73
N SER A 28 -11.78 -9.55 -1.35
CA SER A 28 -12.14 -10.90 -1.79
C SER A 28 -13.22 -10.83 -2.86
N THR A 29 -13.42 -11.92 -3.61
CA THR A 29 -14.42 -11.97 -4.69
C THR A 29 -14.99 -13.38 -4.86
N SER A 30 -16.24 -13.43 -5.29
CA SER A 30 -16.94 -14.67 -5.61
C SER A 30 -16.55 -15.23 -6.98
N GLU A 31 -17.02 -16.43 -7.25
CA GLU A 31 -16.91 -17.04 -8.57
C GLU A 31 -17.74 -16.26 -9.61
N VAL A 32 -17.24 -16.19 -10.84
CA VAL A 32 -17.93 -15.52 -11.95
C VAL A 32 -17.98 -16.45 -13.15
N HIS A 33 -19.16 -16.54 -13.76
CA HIS A 33 -19.42 -17.40 -14.91
C HIS A 33 -19.36 -16.59 -16.22
N TRP A 34 -18.31 -16.83 -17.00
CA TRP A 34 -18.07 -16.14 -18.28
C TRP A 34 -18.74 -16.84 -19.47
N GLU A 35 -18.91 -18.15 -19.39
CA GLU A 35 -19.25 -18.98 -20.55
C GLU A 35 -20.61 -18.64 -21.15
N ARG A 36 -21.65 -18.55 -20.31
CA ARG A 36 -23.02 -18.33 -20.78
C ARG A 36 -23.23 -16.93 -21.38
N PRO A 37 -22.82 -15.82 -20.72
CA PRO A 37 -22.96 -14.48 -21.29
C PRO A 37 -22.21 -14.32 -22.61
N LEU A 38 -20.96 -14.81 -22.67
CA LEU A 38 -20.14 -14.72 -23.87
C LEU A 38 -20.68 -15.55 -25.02
N SER A 39 -21.06 -16.79 -24.76
CA SER A 39 -21.59 -17.66 -25.81
C SER A 39 -22.90 -17.13 -26.39
N SER A 40 -23.75 -16.57 -25.52
CA SER A 40 -25.01 -15.94 -25.94
C SER A 40 -24.75 -14.72 -26.82
N TYR A 41 -23.77 -13.87 -26.47
CA TYR A 41 -23.41 -12.68 -27.23
C TYR A 41 -22.75 -13.02 -28.57
N ILE A 42 -21.83 -13.99 -28.61
CA ILE A 42 -21.17 -14.42 -29.85
C ILE A 42 -22.20 -14.94 -30.86
N SER A 43 -23.14 -15.77 -30.40
CA SER A 43 -24.19 -16.30 -31.25
C SER A 43 -25.15 -15.22 -31.74
N SER A 44 -25.58 -14.30 -30.87
CA SER A 44 -26.59 -13.31 -31.21
C SER A 44 -26.05 -12.09 -31.97
N ALA A 45 -24.92 -11.53 -31.54
CA ALA A 45 -24.37 -10.29 -32.09
C ALA A 45 -23.40 -10.53 -33.26
N TYR A 46 -22.56 -11.57 -33.17
CA TYR A 46 -21.61 -11.91 -34.23
C TYR A 46 -22.15 -12.95 -35.21
N GLY A 47 -23.21 -13.68 -34.85
CA GLY A 47 -23.77 -14.74 -35.70
C GLY A 47 -22.81 -15.91 -35.93
N ASP A 48 -21.80 -16.06 -35.06
CA ASP A 48 -20.80 -17.11 -35.15
C ASP A 48 -21.05 -18.21 -34.09
N ASP A 49 -20.45 -19.38 -34.30
CA ASP A 49 -20.56 -20.50 -33.39
C ASP A 49 -19.68 -20.30 -32.14
N PRO A 50 -20.27 -20.18 -30.93
CA PRO A 50 -19.52 -20.02 -29.69
C PRO A 50 -18.54 -21.16 -29.39
N SER A 51 -18.79 -22.37 -29.92
CA SER A 51 -17.96 -23.54 -29.66
C SER A 51 -16.52 -23.35 -30.13
N LYS A 52 -16.30 -22.51 -31.15
CA LYS A 52 -14.97 -22.16 -31.68
C LYS A 52 -14.10 -21.41 -30.67
N TYR A 53 -14.73 -20.72 -29.72
CA TYR A 53 -14.07 -19.86 -28.71
C TYR A 53 -14.04 -20.48 -27.31
N ALA A 54 -14.49 -21.73 -27.17
CA ALA A 54 -14.61 -22.40 -25.88
C ALA A 54 -13.27 -22.46 -25.12
N ARG A 55 -12.14 -22.58 -25.84
CA ARG A 55 -10.81 -22.62 -25.23
C ARG A 55 -10.43 -21.27 -24.61
N GLU A 56 -10.68 -20.18 -25.33
CA GLU A 56 -10.37 -18.81 -24.92
C GLU A 56 -11.24 -18.38 -23.74
N ILE A 57 -12.54 -18.72 -23.79
CA ILE A 57 -13.49 -18.51 -22.69
C ILE A 57 -13.03 -19.27 -21.43
N ALA A 58 -12.64 -20.55 -21.59
CA ALA A 58 -12.13 -21.36 -20.48
C ALA A 58 -10.82 -20.80 -19.93
N ALA A 59 -9.93 -20.27 -20.78
CA ALA A 59 -8.69 -19.63 -20.35
C ALA A 59 -8.95 -18.35 -19.53
N MET A 60 -9.91 -17.52 -19.96
CA MET A 60 -10.32 -16.32 -19.22
C MET A 60 -10.92 -16.67 -17.86
N HIS A 61 -11.82 -17.64 -17.82
CA HIS A 61 -12.40 -18.12 -16.57
C HIS A 61 -11.32 -18.67 -15.63
N LYS A 62 -10.41 -19.52 -16.13
CA LYS A 62 -9.30 -20.05 -15.33
C LYS A 62 -8.40 -18.94 -14.78
N LEU A 63 -8.02 -17.98 -15.62
CA LEU A 63 -7.18 -16.86 -15.19
C LEU A 63 -7.83 -16.04 -14.07
N ARG A 64 -9.16 -15.84 -14.15
CA ARG A 64 -9.90 -15.22 -13.06
C ARG A 64 -9.88 -16.07 -11.79
N GLN A 65 -10.07 -17.39 -11.88
CA GLN A 65 -10.00 -18.27 -10.71
C GLN A 65 -8.62 -18.26 -10.05
N ASP A 66 -7.55 -18.31 -10.85
CA ASP A 66 -6.17 -18.22 -10.36
C ASP A 66 -5.94 -16.90 -9.60
N MET A 67 -6.59 -15.81 -10.03
CA MET A 67 -6.49 -14.49 -9.40
C MET A 67 -7.17 -14.41 -8.02
N ARG A 68 -8.28 -15.13 -7.77
CA ARG A 68 -9.06 -15.02 -6.51
C ARG A 68 -8.26 -15.32 -5.24
N GLY A 69 -7.22 -16.14 -5.35
CA GLY A 69 -6.29 -16.46 -4.25
C GLY A 69 -4.91 -15.80 -4.37
N ALA A 70 -4.61 -15.18 -5.52
CA ALA A 70 -3.29 -14.65 -5.85
C ALA A 70 -2.83 -13.54 -4.90
N GLY A 71 -3.76 -12.74 -4.35
CA GLY A 71 -3.42 -11.69 -3.38
C GLY A 71 -2.91 -12.22 -2.04
N SER A 72 -3.32 -13.42 -1.65
CA SER A 72 -3.03 -14.00 -0.34
C SER A 72 -1.58 -14.47 -0.23
N THR A 73 -0.98 -14.93 -1.33
CA THR A 73 0.45 -15.27 -1.38
C THR A 73 1.25 -13.98 -1.51
N ALA A 74 2.10 -13.68 -0.51
CA ALA A 74 2.98 -12.51 -0.53
C ALA A 74 4.20 -12.76 -1.45
N ASP A 75 3.95 -13.13 -2.70
CA ASP A 75 4.97 -13.52 -3.67
C ASP A 75 4.78 -12.85 -5.05
N ALA A 76 5.81 -12.93 -5.89
CA ALA A 76 5.78 -12.33 -7.23
C ALA A 76 4.75 -13.02 -8.14
N THR A 77 4.45 -14.29 -7.90
CA THR A 77 3.45 -15.07 -8.63
C THR A 77 2.08 -14.42 -8.54
N GLY A 78 1.66 -14.04 -7.33
CA GLY A 78 0.37 -13.40 -7.10
C GLY A 78 0.23 -12.08 -7.88
N ARG A 79 1.26 -11.24 -7.82
CA ARG A 79 1.35 -9.99 -8.60
C ARG A 79 1.22 -10.24 -10.11
N ASP A 80 1.93 -11.24 -10.63
CA ASP A 80 1.98 -11.51 -12.07
C ASP A 80 0.65 -12.06 -12.61
N VAL A 81 -0.07 -12.85 -11.80
CA VAL A 81 -1.42 -13.33 -12.15
C VAL A 81 -2.41 -12.15 -12.21
N LEU A 82 -2.38 -11.25 -11.22
CA LEU A 82 -3.22 -10.04 -11.19
C LEU A 82 -2.95 -9.14 -12.41
N LEU A 83 -1.68 -8.91 -12.75
CA LEU A 83 -1.27 -8.13 -13.93
C LEU A 83 -1.74 -8.76 -15.25
N LYS A 84 -1.57 -10.09 -15.39
CA LYS A 84 -2.03 -10.81 -16.58
C LYS A 84 -3.54 -10.71 -16.75
N TYR A 85 -4.29 -10.92 -15.67
CA TYR A 85 -5.74 -10.82 -15.70
C TYR A 85 -6.21 -9.41 -16.05
N TYR A 86 -5.63 -8.38 -15.42
CA TYR A 86 -5.90 -6.98 -15.78
C TYR A 86 -5.66 -6.70 -17.27
N GLY A 87 -4.52 -7.16 -17.81
CA GLY A 87 -4.23 -7.01 -19.24
C GLY A 87 -5.25 -7.71 -20.15
N GLN A 88 -5.79 -8.87 -19.73
CA GLN A 88 -6.87 -9.51 -20.48
C GLN A 88 -8.17 -8.70 -20.42
N LEU A 89 -8.50 -8.10 -19.27
CA LEU A 89 -9.68 -7.23 -19.16
C LEU A 89 -9.59 -5.99 -20.08
N GLU A 90 -8.39 -5.42 -20.24
CA GLU A 90 -8.15 -4.32 -21.19
C GLU A 90 -8.41 -4.72 -22.64
N LEU A 91 -7.92 -5.89 -23.07
CA LEU A 91 -8.17 -6.40 -24.42
C LEU A 91 -9.62 -6.84 -24.62
N PHE A 92 -10.23 -7.36 -23.56
CA PHE A 92 -11.60 -7.85 -23.56
C PHE A 92 -12.61 -6.72 -23.76
N GLU A 93 -12.38 -5.55 -23.15
CA GLU A 93 -13.23 -4.35 -23.33
C GLU A 93 -13.37 -3.93 -24.79
N LEU A 94 -12.37 -4.21 -25.63
CA LEU A 94 -12.37 -3.84 -27.05
C LEU A 94 -13.34 -4.70 -27.89
N HIS A 95 -13.78 -5.85 -27.38
CA HIS A 95 -14.55 -6.85 -28.14
C HIS A 95 -15.95 -7.08 -27.57
N PHE A 96 -16.15 -6.87 -26.27
CA PHE A 96 -17.41 -7.14 -25.60
C PHE A 96 -17.85 -5.89 -24.82
N PRO A 97 -18.98 -5.26 -25.20
CA PRO A 97 -19.59 -4.24 -24.38
C PRO A 97 -20.16 -4.92 -23.13
N VAL A 98 -19.49 -4.76 -21.98
CA VAL A 98 -19.99 -5.28 -20.71
C VAL A 98 -20.84 -4.21 -20.05
N ASP A 99 -22.13 -4.43 -20.10
CA ASP A 99 -23.14 -3.65 -19.39
C ASP A 99 -24.34 -4.54 -19.05
N GLU A 100 -25.27 -4.03 -18.25
CA GLU A 100 -26.48 -4.74 -17.84
C GLU A 100 -27.44 -5.05 -19.02
N GLY A 101 -27.25 -4.44 -20.19
CA GLY A 101 -28.15 -4.58 -21.34
C GLY A 101 -27.64 -5.50 -22.45
N THR A 102 -26.34 -5.82 -22.49
CA THR A 102 -25.69 -6.54 -23.60
C THR A 102 -24.96 -7.80 -23.15
N VAL A 103 -23.82 -7.65 -22.48
CA VAL A 103 -23.04 -8.77 -21.90
C VAL A 103 -23.05 -8.65 -20.37
N GLU A 104 -24.12 -9.17 -19.76
CA GLU A 104 -24.27 -9.12 -18.31
C GLU A 104 -23.38 -10.16 -17.62
N ILE A 105 -22.32 -9.70 -16.96
CA ILE A 105 -21.41 -10.51 -16.15
C ILE A 105 -21.37 -9.93 -14.74
N PRO A 106 -22.07 -10.53 -13.75
CA PRO A 106 -22.11 -9.97 -12.41
C PRO A 106 -20.78 -10.21 -11.69
N PHE A 107 -20.04 -9.14 -11.44
CA PHE A 107 -18.82 -9.17 -10.65
C PHE A 107 -19.14 -8.85 -9.20
N GLU A 108 -19.02 -9.84 -8.31
CA GLU A 108 -19.21 -9.65 -6.86
C GLU A 108 -17.86 -9.54 -6.15
N TRP A 109 -17.65 -8.43 -5.46
CA TRP A 109 -16.47 -8.16 -4.63
C TRP A 109 -16.88 -7.77 -3.22
N PHE A 110 -16.07 -8.16 -2.25
CA PHE A 110 -16.24 -7.77 -0.86
C PHE A 110 -15.36 -6.56 -0.54
N ASP A 111 -15.90 -5.62 0.22
CA ASP A 111 -15.18 -4.45 0.71
C ASP A 111 -13.98 -4.86 1.58
N ALA A 112 -12.80 -4.26 1.33
CA ALA A 112 -11.57 -4.63 2.02
C ALA A 112 -11.59 -4.31 3.53
N PHE A 113 -12.43 -3.38 3.98
CA PHE A 113 -12.54 -2.98 5.38
C PHE A 113 -13.79 -3.60 6.05
N THR A 114 -14.95 -3.53 5.40
CA THR A 114 -16.22 -3.98 6.01
C THR A 114 -16.61 -5.41 5.66
N GLN A 115 -15.99 -6.02 4.65
CA GLN A 115 -16.41 -7.30 4.06
C GLN A 115 -17.85 -7.30 3.52
N GLU A 116 -18.47 -6.13 3.32
CA GLU A 116 -19.79 -6.03 2.70
C GLU A 116 -19.67 -6.36 1.20
N PRO A 117 -20.56 -7.22 0.64
CA PRO A 117 -20.55 -7.55 -0.78
C PRO A 117 -21.08 -6.39 -1.63
N THR A 118 -20.54 -6.23 -2.83
CA THR A 118 -20.99 -5.31 -3.87
C THR A 118 -20.92 -6.02 -5.21
N THR A 119 -22.04 -6.06 -5.93
CA THR A 119 -22.15 -6.74 -7.23
C THR A 119 -22.49 -5.72 -8.32
N GLN A 120 -21.72 -5.71 -9.41
CA GLN A 120 -22.03 -4.93 -10.59
C GLN A 120 -21.63 -5.65 -11.88
N SER A 121 -22.43 -5.45 -12.92
CA SER A 121 -22.12 -5.90 -14.28
C SER A 121 -21.33 -4.82 -15.04
N SER A 122 -20.19 -4.42 -14.48
CA SER A 122 -19.33 -3.36 -15.01
C SER A 122 -17.87 -3.80 -15.07
N LEU A 123 -17.28 -3.75 -16.26
CA LEU A 123 -15.87 -4.09 -16.43
C LEU A 123 -14.95 -3.07 -15.74
N ALA A 124 -15.36 -1.80 -15.67
CA ALA A 124 -14.64 -0.77 -14.93
C ALA A 124 -14.57 -1.12 -13.43
N PHE A 125 -15.64 -1.66 -12.86
CA PHE A 125 -15.65 -2.12 -11.47
C PHE A 125 -14.69 -3.30 -11.25
N GLU A 126 -14.75 -4.34 -12.09
CA GLU A 126 -13.83 -5.48 -12.02
C GLU A 126 -12.36 -5.01 -12.13
N LYS A 127 -12.06 -4.13 -13.10
CA LYS A 127 -10.72 -3.54 -13.28
C LYS A 127 -10.25 -2.79 -12.04
N ALA A 128 -11.07 -1.92 -11.46
CA ALA A 128 -10.72 -1.17 -10.25
C ALA A 128 -10.38 -2.09 -9.08
N CYS A 129 -11.18 -3.14 -8.86
CA CYS A 129 -10.95 -4.13 -7.80
C CYS A 129 -9.66 -4.93 -8.02
N VAL A 130 -9.34 -5.31 -9.26
CA VAL A 130 -8.09 -6.02 -9.59
C VAL A 130 -6.87 -5.12 -9.35
N ILE A 131 -6.92 -3.85 -9.77
CA ILE A 131 -5.85 -2.88 -9.52
C ILE A 131 -5.66 -2.65 -8.02
N TYR A 132 -6.76 -2.57 -7.26
CA TYR A 132 -6.73 -2.44 -5.81
C TYR A 132 -5.96 -3.61 -5.19
N ASN A 133 -6.31 -4.85 -5.53
CA ASN A 133 -5.62 -6.03 -5.02
C ASN A 133 -4.15 -6.10 -5.48
N LEU A 134 -3.84 -5.67 -6.69
CA LEU A 134 -2.46 -5.56 -7.17
C LEU A 134 -1.63 -4.59 -6.31
N ALA A 135 -2.18 -3.42 -5.99
CA ALA A 135 -1.54 -2.44 -5.12
C ALA A 135 -1.36 -3.00 -3.69
N SER A 136 -2.38 -3.68 -3.16
CA SER A 136 -2.31 -4.36 -1.86
C SER A 136 -1.26 -5.48 -1.84
N THR A 137 -1.17 -6.32 -2.86
CA THR A 137 -0.12 -7.35 -2.98
C THR A 137 1.28 -6.73 -3.01
N LEU A 138 1.49 -5.63 -3.74
CA LEU A 138 2.78 -4.92 -3.75
C LEU A 138 3.14 -4.37 -2.36
N SER A 139 2.17 -3.81 -1.63
CA SER A 139 2.41 -3.36 -0.26
C SER A 139 2.82 -4.51 0.68
N ARG A 140 2.19 -5.69 0.53
CA ARG A 140 2.55 -6.91 1.28
C ARG A 140 3.95 -7.41 0.92
N LEU A 141 4.33 -7.36 -0.35
CA LEU A 141 5.68 -7.71 -0.82
C LEU A 141 6.75 -6.79 -0.23
N ALA A 142 6.46 -5.49 -0.11
CA ALA A 142 7.36 -4.56 0.57
C ALA A 142 7.49 -4.88 2.07
N ALA A 143 6.37 -5.17 2.74
CA ALA A 143 6.34 -5.50 4.15
C ALA A 143 6.97 -6.85 4.51
N SER A 144 6.93 -7.84 3.61
CA SER A 144 7.52 -9.18 3.85
C SER A 144 9.04 -9.21 3.70
N SER A 145 9.61 -8.31 2.88
CA SER A 145 11.04 -8.24 2.60
C SER A 145 11.62 -6.83 2.84
N PRO A 146 11.47 -6.25 4.05
CA PRO A 146 11.87 -4.87 4.31
C PRO A 146 13.39 -4.64 4.21
N ARG A 147 14.19 -5.72 4.33
CA ARG A 147 15.65 -5.67 4.20
C ARG A 147 16.11 -5.40 2.76
N ASP A 148 15.29 -5.70 1.75
CA ASP A 148 15.56 -5.33 0.37
C ASP A 148 15.00 -3.92 0.10
N ILE A 149 15.69 -2.92 0.68
CA ILE A 149 15.31 -1.50 0.68
C ILE A 149 14.96 -0.99 -0.72
N LYS A 150 15.72 -1.41 -1.75
CA LYS A 150 15.45 -0.97 -3.13
C LYS A 150 14.15 -1.54 -3.66
N ARG A 151 13.91 -2.85 -3.50
CA ARG A 151 12.67 -3.47 -3.98
C ARG A 151 11.45 -3.01 -3.19
N ALA A 152 11.56 -2.93 -1.87
CA ALA A 152 10.47 -2.46 -1.02
C ALA A 152 10.07 -1.01 -1.36
N TYR A 153 11.05 -0.13 -1.60
CA TYR A 153 10.80 1.23 -2.10
C TYR A 153 10.02 1.23 -3.42
N HIS A 154 10.47 0.44 -4.40
CA HIS A 154 9.81 0.36 -5.70
C HIS A 154 8.38 -0.19 -5.60
N HIS A 155 8.16 -1.25 -4.83
CA HIS A 155 6.82 -1.83 -4.64
C HIS A 155 5.85 -0.82 -4.02
N LEU A 156 6.28 -0.06 -3.00
CA LEU A 156 5.44 0.97 -2.39
C LEU A 156 5.16 2.15 -3.31
N GLN A 157 6.15 2.61 -4.08
CA GLN A 157 5.94 3.67 -5.08
C GLN A 157 4.93 3.25 -6.15
N VAL A 158 5.06 2.01 -6.66
CA VAL A 158 4.10 1.47 -7.64
C VAL A 158 2.72 1.32 -7.00
N ALA A 159 2.61 0.80 -5.78
CA ALA A 159 1.33 0.68 -5.08
C ALA A 159 0.65 2.06 -4.89
N ALA A 160 1.41 3.08 -4.47
CA ALA A 160 0.90 4.45 -4.35
C ALA A 160 0.36 4.98 -5.69
N GLY A 161 1.09 4.72 -6.78
CA GLY A 161 0.69 5.10 -8.13
C GLY A 161 -0.55 4.37 -8.63
N LEU A 162 -0.70 3.08 -8.33
CA LEU A 162 -1.89 2.30 -8.68
C LEU A 162 -3.13 2.78 -7.94
N PHE A 163 -3.03 3.06 -6.63
CA PHE A 163 -4.14 3.68 -5.90
C PHE A 163 -4.50 5.06 -6.48
N LYS A 164 -3.49 5.89 -6.79
CA LYS A 164 -3.74 7.17 -7.45
C LYS A 164 -4.45 6.99 -8.80
N PHE A 165 -4.03 6.01 -9.60
CA PHE A 165 -4.65 5.69 -10.88
C PHE A 165 -6.13 5.30 -10.71
N ILE A 166 -6.49 4.57 -9.66
CA ILE A 166 -7.90 4.28 -9.35
C ILE A 166 -8.68 5.59 -9.14
N ASN A 167 -8.15 6.49 -8.31
CA ASN A 167 -8.79 7.76 -7.94
C ASN A 167 -9.00 8.71 -9.14
N ASP A 168 -8.07 8.69 -10.09
CA ASP A 168 -8.07 9.55 -11.26
C ASP A 168 -8.98 9.02 -12.38
N ASN A 169 -9.17 7.69 -12.50
CA ASN A 169 -9.84 7.07 -13.65
C ASN A 169 -11.19 6.41 -13.33
N PHE A 170 -11.45 6.02 -12.07
CA PHE A 170 -12.68 5.33 -11.67
C PHE A 170 -13.49 6.20 -10.70
N LEU A 171 -14.22 7.17 -11.26
CA LEU A 171 -14.86 8.25 -10.49
C LEU A 171 -16.14 7.85 -9.76
N HIS A 172 -16.81 6.78 -10.21
CA HIS A 172 -18.06 6.30 -9.64
C HIS A 172 -17.78 5.13 -8.70
N ALA A 173 -17.44 5.45 -7.45
CA ALA A 173 -17.13 4.46 -6.43
C ALA A 173 -18.39 3.69 -5.99
N PRO A 174 -18.45 2.36 -6.19
CA PRO A 174 -19.61 1.56 -5.84
C PRO A 174 -19.54 0.95 -4.43
N SER A 175 -18.33 0.87 -3.86
CA SER A 175 -18.03 0.37 -2.52
C SER A 175 -17.24 1.41 -1.73
N ARG A 176 -17.25 1.29 -0.39
CA ARG A 176 -16.64 2.29 0.51
C ARG A 176 -15.12 2.31 0.38
N ASP A 177 -14.49 1.15 0.24
CA ASP A 177 -13.05 1.01 0.03
C ASP A 177 -12.55 1.60 -1.30
N LEU A 178 -13.41 1.74 -2.30
CA LEU A 178 -13.13 2.41 -3.57
C LEU A 178 -13.47 3.90 -3.57
N SER A 179 -13.97 4.45 -2.46
CA SER A 179 -14.23 5.90 -2.35
C SER A 179 -12.97 6.73 -2.58
N ARG A 180 -13.16 7.97 -3.04
CA ARG A 180 -12.06 8.91 -3.30
C ARG A 180 -11.18 9.09 -2.06
N GLU A 181 -11.81 9.13 -0.89
CA GLU A 181 -11.17 9.29 0.41
C GLU A 181 -10.37 8.04 0.80
N SER A 182 -10.96 6.85 0.72
CA SER A 182 -10.29 5.56 1.01
C SER A 182 -9.06 5.35 0.15
N ILE A 183 -9.21 5.53 -1.17
CA ILE A 183 -8.13 5.33 -2.13
C ILE A 183 -7.04 6.38 -1.96
N LYS A 184 -7.42 7.64 -1.69
CA LYS A 184 -6.45 8.69 -1.39
C LYS A 184 -5.63 8.36 -0.14
N PHE A 185 -6.29 7.88 0.92
CA PHE A 185 -5.61 7.45 2.14
C PHE A 185 -4.60 6.34 1.88
N LEU A 186 -4.99 5.29 1.14
CA LEU A 186 -4.07 4.21 0.80
C LEU A 186 -2.91 4.68 -0.08
N SER A 187 -3.16 5.57 -1.05
CA SER A 187 -2.12 6.17 -1.89
C SER A 187 -1.11 6.98 -1.06
N ASP A 188 -1.60 7.87 -0.19
CA ASP A 188 -0.77 8.71 0.67
C ASP A 188 0.01 7.86 1.69
N LEU A 189 -0.60 6.80 2.23
CA LEU A 189 0.06 5.86 3.13
C LEU A 189 1.21 5.11 2.43
N MET A 190 0.97 4.55 1.24
CA MET A 190 2.02 3.88 0.48
C MET A 190 3.16 4.85 0.13
N HIS A 191 2.82 6.09 -0.23
CA HIS A 191 3.81 7.13 -0.50
C HIS A 191 4.65 7.47 0.75
N ALA A 192 4.03 7.67 1.91
CA ALA A 192 4.72 7.93 3.16
C ALA A 192 5.70 6.78 3.51
N GLN A 193 5.25 5.53 3.41
CA GLN A 193 6.11 4.36 3.65
C GLN A 193 7.28 4.27 2.67
N ALA A 194 7.10 4.68 1.41
CA ALA A 194 8.21 4.73 0.47
C ALA A 194 9.24 5.80 0.85
N GLN A 195 8.80 6.95 1.39
CA GLN A 195 9.71 7.99 1.89
C GLN A 195 10.44 7.55 3.16
N GLU A 196 9.81 6.75 4.03
CA GLU A 196 10.45 6.07 5.16
C GLU A 196 11.63 5.20 4.70
N ILE A 197 11.41 4.34 3.71
CA ILE A 197 12.48 3.49 3.14
C ILE A 197 13.57 4.34 2.47
N LEU A 198 13.20 5.45 1.81
CA LEU A 198 14.17 6.36 1.22
C LEU A 198 15.06 7.05 2.29
N LEU A 199 14.49 7.40 3.44
CA LEU A 199 15.24 7.94 4.58
C LEU A 199 16.25 6.91 5.09
N GLU A 200 15.82 5.68 5.32
CA GLU A 200 16.68 4.58 5.76
C GLU A 200 17.83 4.35 4.78
N LYS A 201 17.52 4.29 3.47
CA LYS A 201 18.51 4.19 2.42
C LYS A 201 19.52 5.34 2.45
N THR A 202 19.03 6.57 2.58
CA THR A 202 19.88 7.77 2.58
C THR A 202 20.84 7.77 3.77
N LEU A 203 20.38 7.31 4.93
CA LEU A 203 21.22 7.15 6.12
C LEU A 203 22.22 6.01 5.94
N ALA A 204 21.80 4.86 5.40
CA ALA A 204 22.67 3.71 5.14
C ALA A 204 23.80 4.05 4.16
N ASP A 205 23.48 4.71 3.03
CA ASP A 205 24.45 5.15 2.01
C ASP A 205 25.49 6.14 2.56
N LYS A 206 25.22 6.77 3.71
CA LYS A 206 26.11 7.71 4.39
C LYS A 206 26.69 7.15 5.70
N HIS A 207 26.66 5.83 5.90
CA HIS A 207 27.15 5.15 7.11
C HIS A 207 26.52 5.71 8.40
N GLY A 208 25.23 6.02 8.35
CA GLY A 208 24.48 6.61 9.46
C GLY A 208 24.70 8.12 9.66
N LYS A 209 25.55 8.77 8.85
CA LYS A 209 25.79 10.21 8.97
C LYS A 209 24.57 10.99 8.50
N VAL A 210 24.01 11.79 9.41
CA VAL A 210 22.91 12.71 9.11
C VAL A 210 23.40 13.77 8.12
N THR A 211 22.73 13.86 6.98
CA THR A 211 22.95 14.89 5.96
C THR A 211 21.80 15.88 5.93
N LYS A 212 22.00 17.05 5.31
CA LYS A 212 20.92 18.02 5.04
C LYS A 212 19.76 17.38 4.25
N MET A 213 20.05 16.41 3.38
CA MET A 213 19.04 15.66 2.65
C MET A 213 18.23 14.74 3.58
N ALA A 214 18.89 13.94 4.42
CA ALA A 214 18.21 13.06 5.38
C ALA A 214 17.30 13.85 6.34
N ALA A 215 17.76 15.01 6.83
CA ALA A 215 16.95 15.89 7.67
C ALA A 215 15.70 16.43 6.95
N LYS A 216 15.83 16.80 5.67
CA LYS A 216 14.68 17.25 4.84
C LYS A 216 13.68 16.11 4.59
N ILE A 217 14.17 14.91 4.28
CA ILE A 217 13.31 13.74 4.08
C ILE A 217 12.55 13.43 5.37
N ALA A 218 13.23 13.39 6.53
CA ALA A 218 12.58 13.14 7.82
C ALA A 218 11.49 14.19 8.15
N ALA A 219 11.76 15.48 7.88
CA ALA A 219 10.77 16.54 8.07
C ALA A 219 9.55 16.39 7.14
N GLY A 220 9.79 16.05 5.86
CA GLY A 220 8.72 15.76 4.91
C GLY A 220 7.89 14.54 5.30
N LEU A 221 8.56 13.49 5.79
CA LEU A 221 7.94 12.25 6.26
C LEU A 221 7.03 12.48 7.46
N ALA A 222 7.46 13.31 8.41
CA ALA A 222 6.63 13.72 9.55
C ALA A 222 5.34 14.41 9.07
N HIS A 223 5.43 15.29 8.06
CA HIS A 223 4.27 15.95 7.49
C HIS A 223 3.33 14.95 6.77
N LEU A 224 3.88 14.05 5.96
CA LEU A 224 3.10 13.02 5.26
C LEU A 224 2.33 12.14 6.24
N TYR A 225 2.98 11.62 7.29
CA TYR A 225 2.29 10.80 8.28
C TYR A 225 1.29 11.59 9.11
N ALA A 226 1.53 12.88 9.40
CA ALA A 226 0.54 13.73 10.04
C ALA A 226 -0.71 13.90 9.17
N GLN A 227 -0.54 14.07 7.84
CA GLN A 227 -1.67 14.13 6.90
C GLN A 227 -2.42 12.80 6.85
N VAL A 228 -1.72 11.68 6.72
CA VAL A 228 -2.31 10.33 6.71
C VAL A 228 -3.05 10.04 8.02
N SER A 229 -2.46 10.40 9.17
CA SER A 229 -3.10 10.25 10.48
C SER A 229 -4.35 11.12 10.62
N ALA A 230 -4.31 12.35 10.08
CA ALA A 230 -5.48 13.23 10.10
C ALA A 230 -6.63 12.67 9.25
N GLN A 231 -6.33 12.03 8.11
CA GLN A 231 -7.33 11.37 7.27
C GLN A 231 -8.04 10.21 7.99
N CYS A 232 -7.35 9.49 8.87
CA CYS A 232 -7.97 8.47 9.72
C CYS A 232 -8.87 9.04 10.83
N GLN A 233 -8.59 10.26 11.30
CA GLN A 233 -9.24 10.89 12.45
C GLN A 233 -10.37 11.83 12.06
N SER A 234 -10.27 12.49 10.91
CA SER A 234 -11.38 13.24 10.33
C SER A 234 -12.56 12.29 10.13
N GLY A 235 -13.79 12.73 10.40
CA GLY A 235 -15.03 11.93 10.35
C GLY A 235 -15.43 11.36 8.99
N THR A 236 -14.48 10.87 8.20
CA THR A 236 -14.60 10.18 6.91
C THR A 236 -14.92 8.69 7.06
N ASN A 237 -15.27 8.24 8.27
CA ASN A 237 -15.67 6.86 8.58
C ASN A 237 -14.61 5.77 8.32
N LEU A 238 -13.41 6.08 7.82
CA LEU A 238 -12.35 5.08 7.59
C LEU A 238 -11.98 4.33 8.87
N GLY A 239 -11.69 5.05 9.96
CA GLY A 239 -11.39 4.45 11.25
C GLY A 239 -12.60 3.82 11.96
N MET A 240 -13.82 4.01 11.44
CA MET A 240 -15.04 3.37 11.95
C MET A 240 -15.37 2.07 11.21
N TYR A 241 -14.97 1.96 9.93
CA TYR A 241 -15.18 0.78 9.08
C TYR A 241 -14.03 -0.21 9.13
N MET A 242 -12.85 0.23 9.58
CA MET A 242 -11.73 -0.63 9.90
C MET A 242 -12.10 -1.56 11.07
N ASP A 243 -12.05 -2.88 10.86
CA ASP A 243 -12.15 -3.84 11.95
C ASP A 243 -10.97 -3.65 12.92
N SER A 244 -11.03 -4.32 14.06
CA SER A 244 -10.03 -4.29 15.13
C SER A 244 -8.58 -4.47 14.63
N GLY A 245 -8.38 -5.25 13.57
CA GLY A 245 -7.08 -5.44 12.91
C GLY A 245 -6.59 -4.22 12.13
N GLU A 246 -7.45 -3.57 11.36
CA GLU A 246 -7.11 -2.41 10.52
C GLU A 246 -7.01 -1.12 11.34
N ARG A 247 -7.63 -1.05 12.52
CA ARG A 247 -7.44 0.07 13.46
C ARG A 247 -5.97 0.25 13.86
N VAL A 248 -5.19 -0.82 13.83
CA VAL A 248 -3.73 -0.80 14.02
C VAL A 248 -3.04 0.07 12.97
N ILE A 249 -3.57 0.14 11.73
CA ILE A 249 -3.03 1.01 10.67
C ILE A 249 -3.15 2.47 11.11
N ALA A 250 -4.35 2.90 11.52
CA ALA A 250 -4.58 4.28 11.97
C ALA A 250 -3.70 4.65 13.17
N LEU A 251 -3.60 3.75 14.16
CA LEU A 251 -2.76 3.96 15.33
C LEU A 251 -1.27 4.04 14.97
N THR A 252 -0.80 3.14 14.10
CA THR A 252 0.59 3.13 13.64
C THR A 252 0.92 4.40 12.86
N CYS A 253 0.00 4.92 12.03
CA CYS A 253 0.18 6.21 11.36
C CYS A 253 0.35 7.36 12.37
N ALA A 254 -0.44 7.40 13.44
CA ALA A 254 -0.32 8.42 14.49
C ALA A 254 1.02 8.32 15.24
N VAL A 255 1.46 7.09 15.57
CA VAL A 255 2.78 6.84 16.17
C VAL A 255 3.90 7.28 15.23
N LYS A 256 3.86 6.87 13.95
CA LYS A 256 4.88 7.23 12.95
C LYS A 256 4.93 8.74 12.71
N ALA A 257 3.80 9.45 12.73
CA ALA A 257 3.78 10.91 12.61
C ALA A 257 4.62 11.59 13.70
N LYS A 258 4.42 11.18 14.96
CA LYS A 258 5.17 11.72 16.10
C LYS A 258 6.62 11.26 16.13
N LEU A 259 6.87 9.99 15.77
CA LEU A 259 8.21 9.43 15.69
C LEU A 259 9.07 10.19 14.66
N TYR A 260 8.57 10.39 13.44
CA TYR A 260 9.34 11.09 12.41
C TYR A 260 9.49 12.58 12.66
N LEU A 261 8.57 13.20 13.41
CA LEU A 261 8.74 14.56 13.89
C LEU A 261 9.92 14.66 14.87
N ALA A 262 10.04 13.69 15.80
CA ALA A 262 11.19 13.58 16.69
C ALA A 262 12.50 13.34 15.92
N HIS A 263 12.50 12.43 14.93
CA HIS A 263 13.67 12.19 14.07
C HIS A 263 14.09 13.45 13.29
N ALA A 264 13.14 14.21 12.75
CA ALA A 264 13.42 15.45 12.04
C ALA A 264 14.09 16.49 12.96
N ALA A 265 13.57 16.65 14.19
CA ALA A 265 14.16 17.53 15.19
C ALA A 265 15.57 17.07 15.61
N MET A 266 15.76 15.76 15.82
CA MET A 266 17.08 15.17 16.14
C MET A 266 18.09 15.38 15.00
N HIS A 267 17.71 15.12 13.75
CA HIS A 267 18.58 15.34 12.60
C HIS A 267 18.96 16.81 12.43
N ARG A 268 18.02 17.73 12.70
CA ARG A 268 18.33 19.17 12.70
C ARG A 268 19.30 19.54 13.83
N ALA A 269 19.16 18.94 15.01
CA ALA A 269 20.11 19.13 16.12
C ALA A 269 21.53 18.67 15.74
N THR A 270 21.69 17.49 15.12
CA THR A 270 22.99 16.99 14.66
C THR A 270 23.66 17.93 13.64
N LEU A 271 22.87 18.54 12.75
CA LEU A 271 23.38 19.51 11.78
C LEU A 271 23.78 20.84 12.45
N ALA A 272 22.99 21.31 13.42
CA ALA A 272 23.28 22.53 14.18
C ALA A 272 24.51 22.37 15.08
N GLU A 273 24.73 21.18 15.64
CA GLU A 273 25.92 20.84 16.41
C GLU A 273 27.19 20.91 15.57
N ALA A 274 27.14 20.42 14.32
CA ALA A 274 28.24 20.55 13.37
C ALA A 274 28.54 22.02 12.99
N GLU A 275 27.57 22.92 13.17
CA GLU A 275 27.68 24.37 12.96
C GLU A 275 27.94 25.14 14.28
N ALA A 276 28.20 24.43 15.39
CA ALA A 276 28.43 24.98 16.75
C ALA A 276 27.29 25.85 17.30
N GLN A 277 26.04 25.63 16.84
CA GLN A 277 24.85 26.37 17.26
C GLN A 277 24.17 25.70 18.47
N TYR A 278 24.86 25.64 19.62
CA TYR A 278 24.41 24.87 20.78
C TYR A 278 23.04 25.27 21.35
N GLY A 279 22.64 26.55 21.22
CA GLY A 279 21.30 27.00 21.61
C GLY A 279 20.20 26.33 20.80
N GLU A 280 20.38 26.20 19.48
CA GLU A 280 19.43 25.46 18.62
C GLU A 280 19.46 23.96 18.95
N VAL A 281 20.64 23.39 19.22
CA VAL A 281 20.77 21.97 19.58
C VAL A 281 19.90 21.62 20.80
N VAL A 282 20.02 22.39 21.89
CA VAL A 282 19.25 22.13 23.12
C VAL A 282 17.74 22.24 22.86
N ALA A 283 17.30 23.29 22.16
CA ALA A 283 15.89 23.48 21.85
C ALA A 283 15.33 22.34 20.98
N ARG A 284 16.09 21.90 19.97
CA ARG A 284 15.69 20.81 19.06
C ARG A 284 15.65 19.45 19.75
N LEU A 285 16.62 19.15 20.61
CA LEU A 285 16.62 17.91 21.39
C LEU A 285 15.49 17.88 22.41
N ALA A 286 15.16 19.00 23.04
CA ALA A 286 14.00 19.11 23.93
C ALA A 286 12.68 18.83 23.19
N ALA A 287 12.51 19.41 21.98
CA ALA A 287 11.37 19.12 21.12
C ALA A 287 11.31 17.64 20.72
N ALA A 288 12.44 17.07 20.29
CA ALA A 288 12.53 15.65 19.91
C ALA A 288 12.12 14.72 21.06
N MET A 289 12.54 15.02 22.30
CA MET A 289 12.13 14.24 23.48
C MET A 289 10.64 14.36 23.77
N ALA A 290 10.04 15.54 23.59
CA ALA A 290 8.60 15.72 23.78
C ALA A 290 7.81 14.90 22.76
N ASP A 291 8.17 14.98 21.48
CA ASP A 291 7.50 14.23 20.40
C ASP A 291 7.69 12.72 20.53
N ALA A 292 8.87 12.25 20.97
CA ALA A 292 9.11 10.84 21.22
C ALA A 292 8.24 10.28 22.37
N LYS A 293 8.04 11.07 23.44
CA LYS A 293 7.12 10.69 24.54
C LYS A 293 5.66 10.64 24.07
N ASP A 294 5.26 11.55 23.19
CA ASP A 294 3.93 11.51 22.60
C ASP A 294 3.76 10.28 21.68
N ALA A 295 4.77 9.91 20.90
CA ALA A 295 4.76 8.68 20.11
C ALA A 295 4.59 7.44 21.00
N GLU A 296 5.29 7.39 22.15
CA GLU A 296 5.16 6.30 23.13
C GLU A 296 3.76 6.23 23.75
N ARG A 297 3.13 7.39 24.01
CA ARG A 297 1.73 7.44 24.50
C ARG A 297 0.75 6.86 23.48
N TRP A 298 0.90 7.21 22.21
CA TRP A 298 0.09 6.64 21.14
C TRP A 298 0.32 5.13 21.01
N ALA A 299 1.56 4.65 21.13
CA ALA A 299 1.88 3.23 21.02
C ALA A 299 1.31 2.35 22.15
N LYS A 300 0.84 2.95 23.25
CA LYS A 300 0.25 2.25 24.41
C LYS A 300 -1.29 2.18 24.39
N GLN A 301 -1.94 2.86 23.44
CA GLN A 301 -3.39 2.81 23.24
C GLN A 301 -3.81 1.51 22.54
#